data_AF-A0A8T4N6C6-F1
#
_entry.id   AF-A0A8T4N6C6-F1
#
_cell.length_a   1.000
_cell.length_b   1.000
_cell.length_c   1.000
_cell.angle_alpha   90.00
_cell.angle_beta   90.00
_cell.angle_gamma   90.00
#
_symmetry.space_group_name_H-M   'P 1'
#
loop_
_entity.id
_entity.type
_entity.pdbx_description
1 polymer ?
#
loop_
_entity_poly.entity_id
_entity_poly.type
_entity_poly.pdbx_seq_one_letter_code
_entity_poly.pdbx_strand_id
1 'polypeptide(L)'
;MQKKRGDFLPKDIKGQGLSVNAIILIILGLVVLVILILGFTVGWNKIFPFVKSNNVQNIVTACETACTTGAKYDYCTVQREVNDGTNPKIKDADTTCEKLASGGKYTGRNYGVEICSAITCATETPPAP
;
A
#
# COMPACT_ATOMS: atom_id res chain seq x y z
N MET A 1 71.23 5.80 -45.39
CA MET A 1 71.05 5.52 -43.94
C MET A 1 69.54 5.47 -43.68
N GLN A 2 68.92 4.28 -43.59
CA GLN A 2 68.40 3.64 -42.35
C GLN A 2 67.57 4.65 -41.51
N LYS A 3 66.26 4.52 -41.22
CA LYS A 3 65.48 3.33 -40.83
C LYS A 3 63.99 3.70 -40.69
N LYS A 4 63.08 2.94 -41.33
CA LYS A 4 61.65 2.86 -40.98
C LYS A 4 61.49 2.21 -39.60
N ARG A 5 60.78 2.87 -38.68
CA ARG A 5 60.09 2.30 -37.49
C ARG A 5 59.17 3.42 -37.01
N GLY A 6 57.85 3.30 -36.95
CA GLY A 6 56.93 2.19 -37.06
C GLY A 6 55.65 2.74 -36.44
N ASP A 7 54.50 2.41 -37.01
CA ASP A 7 53.19 2.67 -36.43
C ASP A 7 53.20 2.44 -34.91
N PHE A 8 53.21 3.52 -34.14
CA PHE A 8 52.86 3.49 -32.73
C PHE A 8 51.38 3.85 -32.62
N LEU A 9 50.56 3.05 -33.30
CA LEU A 9 49.11 3.01 -33.10
C LEU A 9 48.85 2.14 -31.87
N PRO A 10 48.44 2.69 -30.71
CA PRO A 10 47.74 1.89 -29.72
C PRO A 10 46.35 1.56 -30.28
N LYS A 11 46.32 0.41 -30.96
CA LYS A 11 45.36 -0.69 -30.78
C LYS A 11 43.98 -0.26 -30.24
N ASP A 12 43.01 -0.24 -31.14
CA ASP A 12 41.56 -0.21 -30.97
C ASP A 12 41.00 -0.25 -29.54
N ILE A 13 40.51 0.90 -29.04
CA ILE A 13 39.54 0.97 -27.91
C ILE A 13 38.14 0.59 -28.41
N LYS A 14 38.01 -0.52 -29.16
CA LYS A 14 36.72 -1.00 -29.70
C LYS A 14 36.07 -2.07 -28.81
N GLY A 15 36.75 -2.53 -27.76
CA GLY A 15 36.22 -3.50 -26.78
C GLY A 15 35.74 -2.90 -25.45
N GLN A 16 36.08 -1.65 -25.14
CA GLN A 16 35.77 -1.03 -23.83
C GLN A 16 34.35 -0.43 -23.75
N GLY A 17 33.70 -0.09 -24.87
CA GLY A 17 32.36 0.50 -24.84
C GLY A 17 31.25 -0.46 -24.39
N LEU A 18 31.39 -1.76 -24.72
CA LEU A 18 30.42 -2.79 -24.32
C LEU A 18 30.48 -3.09 -22.81
N SER A 19 31.67 -3.04 -22.21
CA SER A 19 31.87 -3.32 -20.78
C SER A 19 31.39 -2.17 -19.87
N VAL A 20 31.45 -0.92 -20.33
CA VAL A 20 31.06 0.24 -19.52
C VAL A 20 29.54 0.29 -19.32
N ASN A 21 28.76 0.07 -20.39
CA ASN A 21 27.30 0.04 -20.27
C ASN A 21 26.81 -1.09 -19.35
N ALA A 22 27.41 -2.27 -19.44
CA ALA A 22 27.07 -3.40 -18.57
C ALA A 22 27.36 -3.09 -17.09
N ILE A 23 28.52 -2.48 -16.80
CA ILE A 23 28.87 -2.05 -15.44
C ILE A 23 27.89 -1.02 -14.91
N ILE A 24 27.48 -0.04 -15.72
CA ILE A 24 26.49 0.98 -15.31
C ILE A 24 25.15 0.33 -14.94
N LEU A 25 24.68 -0.65 -15.71
CA LEU A 25 23.43 -1.36 -15.42
C LEU A 25 23.51 -2.18 -14.13
N ILE A 26 24.65 -2.82 -13.86
CA ILE A 26 24.88 -3.56 -12.61
C ILE A 26 24.83 -2.60 -11.41
N ILE A 27 25.49 -1.45 -11.50
CA ILE A 27 25.50 -0.44 -10.44
C ILE A 27 24.10 0.13 -10.22
N LEU A 28 23.38 0.49 -11.30
CA LEU A 28 21.99 0.96 -11.20
C LEU A 28 21.07 -0.09 -10.57
N GLY A 29 21.20 -1.37 -10.96
CA GLY A 29 20.45 -2.47 -10.38
C GLY A 29 20.70 -2.61 -8.87
N LEU A 30 21.96 -2.50 -8.45
CA LEU A 30 22.34 -2.52 -7.04
C LEU A 30 21.76 -1.34 -6.25
N VAL A 31 21.80 -0.13 -6.82
CA VAL A 31 21.23 1.07 -6.21
C VAL A 31 19.72 0.94 -6.05
N VAL A 32 19.01 0.50 -7.11
CA VAL A 32 17.55 0.29 -7.05
C VAL A 32 17.20 -0.79 -6.02
N LEU A 33 17.96 -1.89 -5.96
CA LEU A 33 17.74 -2.95 -4.98
C LEU A 33 17.84 -2.44 -3.55
N VAL A 34 18.87 -1.65 -3.23
CA VAL A 34 19.05 -1.05 -1.90
C VAL A 34 17.89 -0.11 -1.57
N ILE A 35 17.46 0.74 -2.51
CA ILE A 35 16.33 1.66 -2.31
C ILE A 35 15.03 0.88 -2.06
N LEU A 36 14.78 -0.21 -2.79
CA LEU A 36 13.59 -1.04 -2.58
C LEU A 36 13.60 -1.72 -1.22
N ILE A 37 14.73 -2.28 -0.78
CA ILE A 37 14.85 -2.89 0.55
C ILE A 37 14.57 -1.85 1.64
N LEU A 38 15.17 -0.66 1.54
CA LEU A 38 14.92 0.43 2.50
C LEU A 38 13.46 0.93 2.44
N GLY A 39 12.89 1.04 1.25
CA GLY A 39 11.50 1.47 1.04
C GLY A 39 10.48 0.49 1.60
N PHE A 40 10.68 -0.81 1.43
CA PHE A 40 9.81 -1.84 1.99
C PHE A 40 10.01 -2.05 3.50
N THR A 41 11.24 -1.87 4.03
CA THR A 41 11.50 -2.04 5.48
C THR A 41 11.04 -0.85 6.32
N VAL A 42 11.27 0.38 5.87
CA VAL A 42 10.83 1.60 6.58
C VAL A 42 9.36 1.92 6.27
N GLY A 43 8.87 1.46 5.13
CA GLY A 43 7.53 1.72 4.63
C GLY A 43 7.43 3.03 3.86
N TRP A 44 6.75 2.99 2.72
CA TRP A 44 6.53 4.14 1.83
C TRP A 44 5.83 5.34 2.49
N ASN A 45 5.10 5.10 3.58
CA ASN A 45 4.40 6.13 4.36
C ASN A 45 5.34 7.15 5.05
N LYS A 46 6.60 6.79 5.32
CA LYS A 46 7.59 7.72 5.91
C LYS A 46 8.37 8.51 4.87
N ILE A 47 8.52 7.96 3.66
CA ILE A 47 9.30 8.56 2.56
C ILE A 47 8.46 9.56 1.77
N PHE A 48 7.15 9.29 1.63
CA PHE A 48 6.22 10.20 0.97
C PHE A 48 5.12 10.65 1.95
N PRO A 49 5.41 11.58 2.87
CA PRO A 49 4.43 12.08 3.83
C PRO A 49 3.23 12.80 3.17
N PHE A 50 3.34 13.12 1.87
CA PHE A 50 2.29 13.72 1.06
C PHE A 50 1.31 12.71 0.45
N VAL A 51 1.58 11.41 0.55
CA VAL A 51 0.61 10.39 0.16
C VAL A 51 -0.46 10.35 1.24
N LYS A 52 -1.62 10.94 0.94
CA LYS A 52 -2.82 10.82 1.77
C LYS A 52 -3.14 9.34 1.93
N SER A 53 -2.89 8.81 3.12
CA SER A 53 -3.30 7.43 3.43
C SER A 53 -4.82 7.36 3.36
N ASN A 54 -5.34 6.52 2.47
CA ASN A 54 -6.74 6.18 2.38
C ASN A 54 -6.85 4.67 2.62
N ASN A 55 -7.69 4.26 3.56
CA ASN A 55 -7.90 2.85 3.88
C ASN A 55 -9.36 2.42 3.66
N VAL A 56 -10.19 3.24 3.02
CA VAL A 56 -11.62 2.96 2.80
C VAL A 56 -11.77 1.63 2.07
N GLN A 57 -11.01 1.39 1.00
CA GLN A 57 -11.07 0.14 0.25
C GLN A 57 -10.69 -1.08 1.11
N ASN A 58 -9.69 -0.95 1.98
CA ASN A 58 -9.29 -2.04 2.88
C ASN A 58 -10.42 -2.37 3.87
N ILE A 59 -11.16 -1.36 4.34
CA ILE A 59 -12.32 -1.56 5.21
C ILE A 59 -13.46 -2.23 4.44
N VAL A 60 -13.78 -1.77 3.23
CA VAL A 60 -14.78 -2.40 2.37
C VAL A 60 -14.47 -3.88 2.17
N THR A 61 -13.25 -4.20 1.75
CA THR A 61 -12.81 -5.59 1.55
C THR A 61 -12.86 -6.41 2.84
N ALA A 62 -12.50 -5.82 3.99
CA ALA A 62 -12.59 -6.51 5.26
C ALA A 62 -14.04 -6.80 5.67
N CYS A 63 -14.97 -5.87 5.40
CA CYS A 63 -16.39 -6.05 5.68
C CYS A 63 -17.03 -7.09 4.74
N GLU A 64 -16.66 -7.07 3.46
CA GLU A 64 -17.09 -8.07 2.47
C GLU A 64 -16.54 -9.46 2.83
N THR A 65 -15.28 -9.55 3.25
CA THR A 65 -14.67 -10.81 3.71
C THR A 65 -15.38 -11.32 4.97
N ALA A 66 -15.63 -10.46 5.95
CA ALA A 66 -16.35 -10.86 7.16
C ALA A 66 -17.78 -11.33 6.83
N CYS A 67 -18.45 -10.68 5.88
CA CYS A 67 -19.77 -11.08 5.39
C CYS A 67 -19.75 -12.46 4.72
N THR A 68 -18.86 -12.66 3.75
CA THR A 68 -18.75 -13.92 2.98
C THR A 68 -18.30 -15.11 3.82
N THR A 69 -17.48 -14.86 4.84
CA THR A 69 -17.01 -15.90 5.78
C THR A 69 -17.98 -16.15 6.94
N GLY A 70 -19.06 -15.37 7.07
CA GLY A 70 -19.99 -15.49 8.20
C GLY A 70 -19.39 -15.06 9.54
N ALA A 71 -18.30 -14.28 9.54
CA ALA A 71 -17.60 -13.83 10.74
C ALA A 71 -18.39 -12.73 11.47
N LYS A 72 -19.44 -13.14 12.20
CA LYS A 72 -20.38 -12.25 12.88
C LYS A 72 -19.71 -11.26 13.84
N TYR A 73 -18.74 -11.71 14.63
CA TYR A 73 -18.01 -10.85 15.56
C TYR A 73 -17.21 -9.76 14.82
N ASP A 74 -16.52 -10.13 13.75
CA ASP A 74 -15.70 -9.21 12.95
C ASP A 74 -16.52 -8.18 12.18
N TYR A 75 -17.76 -8.54 11.83
CA TYR A 75 -18.69 -7.65 11.15
C TYR A 75 -19.42 -6.71 12.13
N CYS A 76 -19.87 -7.24 13.27
CA CYS A 76 -20.77 -6.54 14.19
C CYS A 76 -20.06 -5.81 15.34
N THR A 77 -18.89 -6.29 15.78
CA THR A 77 -18.26 -5.88 17.05
C THR A 77 -16.89 -5.26 16.85
N VAL A 78 -16.12 -5.72 15.85
CA VAL A 78 -14.78 -5.19 15.60
C VAL A 78 -14.86 -3.75 15.08
N GLN A 79 -14.24 -2.86 15.84
CA GLN A 79 -14.14 -1.43 15.52
C GLN A 79 -13.12 -1.20 14.40
N ARG A 80 -13.46 -0.34 13.46
CA ARG A 80 -12.64 0.00 12.29
C ARG A 80 -12.26 1.48 12.35
N GLU A 81 -10.97 1.76 12.20
CA GLU A 81 -10.54 3.14 11.96
C GLU A 81 -10.67 3.46 10.47
N VAL A 82 -11.53 4.40 10.10
CA VAL A 82 -11.72 4.80 8.70
C VAL A 82 -11.00 6.12 8.42
N ASN A 83 -10.19 6.11 7.38
CA ASN A 83 -9.41 7.23 6.89
C ASN A 83 -9.61 7.34 5.39
N ASP A 84 -10.35 8.36 4.96
CA ASP A 84 -10.62 8.64 3.54
C ASP A 84 -9.63 9.67 2.94
N GLY A 85 -8.68 10.15 3.74
CA GLY A 85 -7.68 11.15 3.33
C GLY A 85 -8.24 12.56 3.09
N THR A 86 -9.53 12.79 3.32
CA THR A 86 -10.22 14.05 3.03
C THR A 86 -10.92 14.62 4.26
N ASN A 87 -11.54 13.75 5.06
CA ASN A 87 -12.24 14.08 6.28
C ASN A 87 -11.41 13.67 7.51
N PRO A 88 -11.79 14.13 8.71
CA PRO A 88 -11.22 13.62 9.95
C PRO A 88 -11.36 12.10 10.03
N LYS A 89 -10.29 11.44 10.47
CA LYS A 89 -10.27 9.99 10.69
C LYS A 89 -11.37 9.61 11.67
N ILE A 90 -12.16 8.62 11.31
CA ILE A 90 -13.20 8.07 12.18
C ILE A 90 -12.52 7.01 13.05
N LYS A 91 -12.63 7.18 14.37
CA LYS A 91 -12.08 6.26 15.40
C LYS A 91 -13.12 5.93 16.46
N ASP A 92 -14.39 6.09 16.13
CA ASP A 92 -15.47 5.94 17.10
C ASP A 92 -15.69 4.46 17.40
N ALA A 93 -16.07 4.16 18.65
CA ALA A 93 -16.37 2.80 19.09
C ALA A 93 -17.51 2.14 18.30
N ASP A 94 -18.34 2.94 17.63
CA ASP A 94 -19.46 2.51 16.81
C ASP A 94 -19.08 2.31 15.32
N THR A 95 -17.81 2.40 14.96
CA THR A 95 -17.37 2.27 13.56
C THR A 95 -17.20 0.80 13.18
N THR A 96 -18.28 0.03 13.17
CA THR A 96 -18.28 -1.38 12.76
C THR A 96 -18.75 -1.52 11.30
N CYS A 97 -18.52 -2.69 10.69
CA CYS A 97 -18.97 -2.95 9.32
C CYS A 97 -20.49 -2.81 9.19
N GLU A 98 -21.24 -3.25 10.21
CA GLU A 98 -22.68 -3.05 10.26
C GLU A 98 -23.06 -1.57 10.22
N LYS A 99 -22.46 -0.73 11.06
CA LYS A 99 -22.79 0.71 11.12
C LYS A 99 -22.35 1.50 9.89
N LEU A 100 -21.28 1.06 9.24
CA LEU A 100 -20.84 1.60 7.96
C LEU A 100 -21.79 1.23 6.82
N ALA A 101 -22.36 0.03 6.85
CA ALA A 101 -23.30 -0.47 5.85
C ALA A 101 -24.74 0.01 6.05
N SER A 102 -25.23 0.01 7.29
CA SER A 102 -26.62 0.35 7.65
C SER A 102 -26.91 1.85 7.60
N GLY A 103 -25.93 2.66 7.22
CA GLY A 103 -26.14 4.07 6.96
C GLY A 103 -26.35 4.91 8.22
N GLY A 104 -25.50 4.74 9.23
CA GLY A 104 -25.47 5.60 10.41
C GLY A 104 -24.91 7.01 10.16
N LYS A 105 -24.12 7.53 11.12
CA LYS A 105 -23.46 8.85 11.12
C LYS A 105 -22.58 9.16 9.88
N TYR A 106 -22.31 8.17 9.03
CA TYR A 106 -21.36 8.29 7.91
C TYR A 106 -22.00 8.10 6.52
N THR A 107 -23.33 8.04 6.42
CA THR A 107 -24.08 7.95 5.14
C THR A 107 -23.68 8.99 4.11
N GLY A 108 -23.47 10.22 4.54
CA GLY A 108 -23.06 11.31 3.63
C GLY A 108 -21.71 11.08 2.95
N ARG A 109 -20.92 10.08 3.38
CA ARG A 109 -19.56 9.82 2.88
C ARG A 109 -19.49 8.66 1.88
N ASN A 110 -20.57 7.90 1.68
CA ASN A 110 -20.71 6.86 0.64
C ASN A 110 -19.47 5.97 0.47
N TYR A 111 -19.03 5.33 1.55
CA TYR A 111 -17.80 4.51 1.54
C TYR A 111 -17.93 3.16 0.81
N GLY A 112 -19.11 2.83 0.26
CA GLY A 112 -19.31 1.62 -0.54
C GLY A 112 -19.32 0.31 0.27
N VAL A 113 -19.61 0.37 1.57
CA VAL A 113 -19.82 -0.83 2.38
C VAL A 113 -21.28 -1.27 2.22
N GLU A 114 -21.48 -2.49 1.70
CA GLU A 114 -22.83 -3.04 1.49
C GLU A 114 -23.35 -3.77 2.73
N ILE A 115 -24.69 -3.81 2.85
CA ILE A 115 -25.36 -4.52 3.94
C ILE A 115 -25.22 -6.03 3.72
N CYS A 116 -24.61 -6.71 4.69
CA CYS A 116 -24.54 -8.16 4.69
C CYS A 116 -25.89 -8.78 5.11
N SER A 117 -26.57 -9.44 4.17
CA SER A 117 -27.82 -10.18 4.45
C SER A 117 -27.60 -11.50 5.19
N ALA A 118 -26.37 -12.05 5.13
CA ALA A 118 -26.01 -13.31 5.78
C ALA A 118 -25.75 -13.18 7.29
N ILE A 119 -25.50 -11.97 7.80
CA ILE A 119 -25.15 -11.72 9.20
C ILE A 119 -26.13 -10.74 9.82
N THR A 120 -26.82 -11.18 10.88
CA THR A 120 -27.65 -10.32 11.72
C THR A 120 -26.92 -9.95 13.00
N CYS A 121 -26.58 -8.68 13.16
CA CYS A 121 -26.01 -8.15 14.41
C CYS A 121 -27.14 -7.97 15.43
N ALA A 122 -27.01 -8.61 16.60
CA ALA A 122 -27.91 -8.32 17.71
C ALA A 122 -27.54 -6.93 18.23
N THR A 123 -28.50 -6.02 18.28
CA THR A 123 -28.34 -4.76 19.00
C THR A 123 -28.32 -5.12 20.49
N GLU A 124 -27.15 -5.40 21.04
CA GLU A 124 -27.01 -5.52 22.48
C GLU A 124 -27.17 -4.11 23.06
N THR A 125 -28.39 -3.81 23.53
CA THR A 125 -28.61 -2.81 24.56
C THR A 125 -27.65 -3.15 25.70
N PRO A 126 -26.79 -2.22 26.16
CA PRO A 126 -25.95 -2.49 27.32
C PRO A 126 -26.84 -2.96 28.48
N PRO A 127 -26.47 -4.03 29.21
CA PRO A 127 -27.18 -4.35 30.44
C PRO A 127 -27.13 -3.12 31.35
N ALA A 128 -28.31 -2.62 31.73
CA ALA A 128 -28.43 -1.51 32.66
C ALA A 128 -27.74 -1.89 33.99
N PRO A 129 -26.97 -0.96 34.61
CA PRO A 129 -26.35 -1.20 35.91
C PRO A 129 -27.39 -1.37 37.02
#